data_AF-A0A1V3TRV0-F1
#
_entry.id   AF-A0A1V3TRV0-F1
#
_cell.length_a   1.000
_cell.length_b   1.000
_cell.length_c   1.000
_cell.angle_alpha   90.00
_cell.angle_beta   90.00
_cell.angle_gamma   90.00
#
_symmetry.space_group_name_H-M   'P 1'
#
loop_
_entity.id
_entity.type
_entity.pdbx_description
1 polymer ?
#
loop_
_entity_poly.entity_id
_entity_poly.type
_entity_poly.pdbx_seq_one_letter_code
_entity_poly.pdbx_strand_id
1 'polypeptide(L)'
;MVEFELPYPPTVNHYWKHTKSGVHYVTAQGKAYQQAVGWLLKNAKKFECKVQLFVDIYPPDKRKRDIDNIFKALLDSLTKAGVIADDSLIYKLVAVKHEPVDKGMVRIRIEERKK
;
A
#
# COMPACT_ATOMS: atom_id res chain seq x y z
N MET A 1 0.71 10.09 -14.89
CA MET A 1 1.59 9.53 -13.87
C MET A 1 1.39 10.34 -12.61
N VAL A 2 1.15 9.70 -11.48
CA VAL A 2 1.14 10.33 -10.16
C VAL A 2 2.10 9.56 -9.27
N GLU A 3 2.72 10.26 -8.35
CA GLU A 3 3.68 9.70 -7.43
C GLU A 3 3.40 10.17 -6.02
N PHE A 4 3.48 9.25 -5.06
CA PHE A 4 3.26 9.54 -3.66
C PHE A 4 4.28 8.81 -2.78
N GLU A 5 4.68 9.50 -1.72
CA GLU A 5 5.48 8.94 -0.65
C GLU A 5 4.54 8.58 0.50
N LEU A 6 4.55 7.31 0.88
CA LEU A 6 3.71 6.76 1.93
C LEU A 6 4.60 6.26 3.08
N PRO A 7 4.11 6.32 4.32
CA PRO A 7 4.82 5.71 5.44
C PRO A 7 5.00 4.20 5.20
N TYR A 8 6.00 3.61 5.85
CA TYR A 8 6.17 2.16 5.76
C TYR A 8 4.99 1.44 6.44
N PRO A 9 4.35 0.45 5.79
CA PRO A 9 3.18 -0.23 6.36
C PRO A 9 3.56 -1.04 7.60
N PRO A 10 2.64 -1.15 8.57
CA PRO A 10 2.83 -2.08 9.68
C PRO A 10 2.84 -3.52 9.14
N THR A 11 3.51 -4.43 9.86
CA THR A 11 3.57 -5.83 9.43
C THR A 11 2.17 -6.46 9.43
N VAL A 12 1.93 -7.50 8.61
CA VAL A 12 0.61 -8.16 8.52
C VAL A 12 0.07 -8.61 9.87
N ASN A 13 0.92 -9.10 10.76
CA ASN A 13 0.55 -9.47 12.14
C ASN A 13 0.02 -8.29 12.97
N HIS A 14 0.49 -7.09 12.67
CA HIS A 14 -0.01 -5.86 13.26
C HIS A 14 -1.17 -5.25 12.48
N TYR A 15 -1.38 -5.62 11.20
CA TYR A 15 -2.44 -5.09 10.36
C TYR A 15 -3.75 -5.87 10.50
N TRP A 16 -3.67 -7.21 10.49
CA TRP A 16 -4.81 -8.13 10.57
C TRP A 16 -4.75 -8.90 11.89
N LYS A 17 -5.86 -8.92 12.61
CA LYS A 17 -6.06 -9.83 13.74
C LYS A 17 -7.21 -10.78 13.44
N HIS A 18 -7.09 -11.97 14.02
CA HIS A 18 -8.11 -13.00 13.94
C HIS A 18 -8.91 -12.98 15.24
N THR A 19 -10.23 -13.07 15.13
CA THR A 19 -11.08 -13.42 16.27
C THR A 19 -11.06 -14.94 16.47
N LYS A 20 -11.43 -15.40 17.67
CA LYS A 20 -11.62 -16.83 17.96
C LYS A 20 -12.69 -17.47 17.05
N SER A 21 -13.52 -16.66 16.41
CA SER A 21 -14.61 -17.05 15.52
C SER A 21 -14.20 -17.15 14.05
N GLY A 22 -12.91 -17.00 13.71
CA GLY A 22 -12.41 -17.09 12.34
C GLY A 22 -12.58 -15.82 11.49
N VAL A 23 -13.04 -14.71 12.09
CA VAL A 23 -13.22 -13.43 11.37
C VAL A 23 -11.93 -12.62 11.43
N HIS A 24 -11.46 -12.16 10.27
CA HIS A 24 -10.34 -11.25 10.15
C HIS A 24 -10.81 -9.80 10.31
N TYR A 25 -10.16 -9.03 11.18
CA TYR A 25 -10.41 -7.59 11.30
C TYR A 25 -9.11 -6.80 11.19
N VAL A 26 -9.23 -5.61 10.60
CA VAL A 26 -8.14 -4.63 10.55
C VAL A 26 -7.95 -4.05 11.95
N THR A 27 -6.74 -4.12 12.47
CA THR A 27 -6.40 -3.58 13.79
C THR A 27 -6.47 -2.04 13.82
N ALA A 28 -6.36 -1.45 15.01
CA ALA A 28 -6.23 0.00 15.15
C ALA A 28 -5.01 0.56 14.39
N GLN A 29 -3.88 -0.17 14.35
CA GLN A 29 -2.71 0.25 13.60
C GLN A 29 -2.91 0.19 12.09
N GLY A 30 -3.57 -0.86 11.58
CA GLY A 30 -3.93 -0.96 10.16
C GLY A 30 -4.89 0.16 9.75
N LYS A 31 -5.87 0.50 10.61
CA LYS A 31 -6.77 1.65 10.38
C LYS A 31 -6.04 2.98 10.41
N ALA A 32 -5.09 3.17 11.34
CA ALA A 32 -4.28 4.39 11.40
C ALA A 32 -3.44 4.55 10.13
N TYR A 33 -2.86 3.45 9.62
CA TYR A 33 -2.15 3.44 8.35
C TYR A 33 -3.07 3.79 7.17
N GLN A 34 -4.24 3.15 7.07
CA GLN A 34 -5.24 3.46 6.03
C GLN A 34 -5.66 4.94 6.06
N GLN A 35 -5.86 5.50 7.27
CA GLN A 35 -6.18 6.91 7.43
C GLN A 35 -5.03 7.80 6.99
N ALA A 36 -3.79 7.51 7.41
CA ALA A 36 -2.62 8.28 7.01
C ALA A 36 -2.45 8.29 5.48
N VAL A 37 -2.59 7.11 4.84
CA VAL A 37 -2.56 6.97 3.39
C VAL A 37 -3.73 7.74 2.76
N GLY A 38 -4.94 7.62 3.27
CA GLY A 38 -6.11 8.35 2.78
C GLY A 38 -5.98 9.86 2.89
N TRP A 39 -5.33 10.37 3.95
CA TRP A 39 -5.04 11.79 4.10
C TRP A 39 -4.00 12.28 3.08
N LEU A 40 -2.91 11.53 2.89
CA LEU A 40 -1.87 11.84 1.91
C LEU A 40 -2.41 11.81 0.47
N LEU A 41 -3.35 10.90 0.21
CA LEU A 41 -3.94 10.68 -1.10
C LEU A 41 -5.27 11.40 -1.32
N LYS A 42 -5.71 12.26 -0.38
CA LYS A 42 -7.03 12.91 -0.42
C LYS A 42 -7.26 13.74 -1.68
N ASN A 43 -6.19 14.37 -2.20
CA ASN A 43 -6.22 15.18 -3.41
C ASN A 43 -5.64 14.44 -4.64
N ALA A 44 -5.39 13.13 -4.52
CA ALA A 44 -4.87 12.33 -5.61
C ALA A 44 -5.90 12.19 -6.72
N LYS A 45 -5.39 12.04 -7.96
CA LYS A 45 -6.24 11.67 -9.09
C LYS A 45 -6.84 10.29 -8.83
N LYS A 46 -8.14 10.15 -9.03
CA LYS A 46 -8.83 8.87 -9.02
C LYS A 46 -8.65 8.16 -10.36
N PHE A 47 -8.32 6.88 -10.30
CA PHE A 47 -8.16 6.02 -11.46
C PHE A 47 -9.31 5.02 -11.54
N GLU A 48 -10.16 5.21 -12.53
CA GLU A 48 -11.26 4.29 -12.89
C GLU A 48 -10.91 3.46 -14.15
N CYS A 49 -9.68 3.58 -14.63
CA CYS A 49 -9.18 2.87 -15.81
C CYS A 49 -8.07 1.89 -15.43
N LYS A 50 -7.60 1.10 -16.39
CA LYS A 50 -6.49 0.16 -16.18
C LYS A 50 -5.23 0.95 -15.79
N VAL A 51 -4.58 0.56 -14.70
CA VAL A 51 -3.37 1.21 -14.20
C VAL A 51 -2.18 0.27 -14.14
N GLN A 52 -1.00 0.87 -14.12
CA GLN A 52 0.27 0.27 -13.75
C GLN A 52 0.70 0.86 -12.41
N LEU A 53 0.98 0.00 -11.44
CA LEU A 53 1.46 0.37 -10.12
C LEU A 53 2.94 0.00 -10.01
N PHE A 54 3.78 0.98 -9.73
CA PHE A 54 5.18 0.78 -9.39
C PHE A 54 5.38 1.10 -7.91
N VAL A 55 6.07 0.22 -7.19
CA VAL A 55 6.26 0.33 -5.74
C VAL A 55 7.74 0.22 -5.42
N ASP A 56 8.32 1.30 -4.91
CA ASP A 56 9.68 1.33 -4.41
C ASP A 56 9.63 1.22 -2.88
N ILE A 57 10.15 0.11 -2.36
CA ILE A 57 10.06 -0.25 -0.94
C ILE A 57 11.41 0.05 -0.27
N TYR A 58 11.41 0.97 0.68
CA TYR A 58 12.56 1.33 1.50
C TYR A 58 12.32 0.83 2.93
N PRO A 59 12.85 -0.35 3.31
CA PRO A 59 12.58 -0.91 4.63
C PRO A 59 13.21 -0.08 5.77
N PRO A 60 12.64 -0.09 6.99
CA PRO A 60 13.23 0.61 8.13
C PRO A 60 14.47 -0.10 8.71
N ASP A 61 14.66 -1.38 8.41
CA ASP A 61 15.79 -2.17 8.89
C ASP A 61 16.13 -3.30 7.91
N LYS A 62 17.25 -4.01 8.16
CA LYS A 62 17.71 -5.15 7.35
C LYS A 62 17.01 -6.48 7.69
N ARG A 63 15.91 -6.47 8.46
CA ARG A 63 15.23 -7.72 8.82
C ARG A 63 14.63 -8.38 7.58
N LYS A 64 14.62 -9.72 7.57
CA LYS A 64 13.82 -10.48 6.60
C LYS A 64 12.35 -10.16 6.84
N ARG A 65 11.70 -9.65 5.80
CA ARG A 65 10.27 -9.34 5.75
C ARG A 65 9.75 -9.80 4.41
N ASP A 66 8.59 -10.44 4.43
CA ASP A 66 7.90 -10.82 3.22
C ASP A 66 7.35 -9.57 2.53
N ILE A 67 7.67 -9.44 1.25
CA ILE A 67 7.22 -8.32 0.42
C ILE A 67 5.69 -8.37 0.26
N ASP A 68 5.11 -9.56 0.23
CA ASP A 68 3.66 -9.76 0.12
C ASP A 68 2.88 -9.04 1.23
N ASN A 69 3.42 -9.03 2.45
CA ASN A 69 2.81 -8.35 3.59
C ASN A 69 2.67 -6.83 3.36
N ILE A 70 3.65 -6.24 2.67
CA ILE A 70 3.69 -4.82 2.35
C ILE A 70 2.62 -4.50 1.31
N PHE A 71 2.51 -5.32 0.26
CA PHE A 71 1.50 -5.13 -0.77
C PHE A 71 0.09 -5.28 -0.25
N LYS A 72 -0.16 -6.27 0.60
CA LYS A 72 -1.51 -6.50 1.14
C LYS A 72 -2.03 -5.29 1.92
N ALA A 73 -1.16 -4.66 2.72
CA ALA A 73 -1.50 -3.43 3.44
C ALA A 73 -1.60 -2.21 2.51
N LEU A 74 -0.70 -2.11 1.52
CA LEU A 74 -0.65 -1.01 0.57
C LEU A 74 -1.89 -0.98 -0.32
N LEU A 75 -2.22 -2.10 -0.99
CA LEU A 75 -3.35 -2.20 -1.91
C LEU A 75 -4.68 -1.91 -1.22
N ASP A 76 -4.91 -2.53 -0.05
CA ASP A 76 -6.12 -2.27 0.75
C ASP A 76 -6.23 -0.78 1.15
N SER A 77 -5.11 -0.13 1.45
CA SER A 77 -5.10 1.30 1.76
C SER A 77 -5.35 2.19 0.54
N LEU A 78 -4.85 1.81 -0.65
CA LEU A 78 -5.08 2.54 -1.90
C LEU A 78 -6.55 2.47 -2.34
N THR A 79 -7.17 1.30 -2.24
CA THR A 79 -8.58 1.10 -2.54
C THR A 79 -9.46 1.86 -1.56
N LYS A 80 -9.15 1.82 -0.26
CA LYS A 80 -9.87 2.60 0.76
C LYS A 80 -9.69 4.10 0.64
N ALA A 81 -8.52 4.56 0.19
CA ALA A 81 -8.27 5.97 -0.11
C ALA A 81 -9.06 6.44 -1.35
N GLY A 82 -9.60 5.51 -2.15
CA GLY A 82 -10.36 5.83 -3.36
C GLY A 82 -9.49 6.30 -4.52
N VAL A 83 -8.16 6.07 -4.46
CA VAL A 83 -7.25 6.40 -5.57
C VAL A 83 -7.44 5.43 -6.72
N ILE A 84 -7.61 4.14 -6.40
CA ILE A 84 -7.94 3.10 -7.35
C ILE A 84 -9.32 2.58 -6.93
N ALA A 85 -10.29 2.61 -7.84
CA ALA A 85 -11.65 2.19 -7.52
C ALA A 85 -11.74 0.70 -7.15
N ASP A 86 -10.91 -0.13 -7.80
CA ASP A 86 -10.86 -1.57 -7.61
C ASP A 86 -9.44 -2.10 -7.87
N ASP A 87 -8.97 -3.05 -7.06
CA ASP A 87 -7.62 -3.63 -7.23
C ASP A 87 -7.50 -4.42 -8.55
N SER A 88 -8.64 -4.89 -9.09
CA SER A 88 -8.76 -5.50 -10.42
C SER A 88 -8.29 -4.58 -11.58
N LEU A 89 -8.22 -3.27 -11.35
CA LEU A 89 -7.73 -2.30 -12.34
C LEU A 89 -6.20 -2.29 -12.44
N ILE A 90 -5.47 -2.92 -11.52
CA ILE A 90 -4.01 -2.98 -11.52
C ILE A 90 -3.56 -4.12 -12.44
N TYR A 91 -3.26 -3.77 -13.69
CA TYR A 91 -2.85 -4.74 -14.71
C TYR A 91 -1.35 -5.01 -14.75
N LYS A 92 -0.57 -4.14 -14.12
CA LYS A 92 0.88 -4.30 -13.98
C LYS A 92 1.26 -3.81 -12.61
N LEU A 93 1.92 -4.68 -11.86
CA LEU A 93 2.50 -4.33 -10.57
C LEU A 93 4.00 -4.64 -10.65
N VAL A 94 4.82 -3.62 -10.43
CA VAL A 94 6.27 -3.76 -10.32
C VAL A 94 6.66 -3.31 -8.94
N ALA A 95 7.49 -4.09 -8.25
CA ALA A 95 8.13 -3.58 -7.05
C ALA A 95 9.60 -3.85 -6.99
N VAL A 96 10.28 -2.91 -6.35
CA VAL A 96 11.71 -2.92 -6.15
C VAL A 96 11.95 -2.68 -4.68
N LYS A 97 12.72 -3.57 -4.06
CA LYS A 97 13.19 -3.39 -2.68
C LYS A 97 14.54 -2.71 -2.72
N HIS A 98 14.63 -1.58 -2.04
CA HIS A 98 15.84 -0.76 -1.92
C HIS A 98 16.55 -1.00 -0.60
N GLU A 99 17.66 -0.29 -0.40
CA GLU A 99 18.37 -0.29 0.87
C GLU A 99 17.54 0.34 1.99
N PRO A 100 17.80 -0.02 3.26
CA PRO A 100 17.04 0.51 4.38
C PRO A 100 17.24 2.01 4.57
N VAL A 101 16.17 2.71 4.94
CA VAL A 101 16.18 4.13 5.29
C VAL A 101 15.63 4.32 6.70
N ASP A 102 16.06 5.38 7.39
CA ASP A 102 15.53 5.68 8.71
C ASP A 102 14.00 5.85 8.66
N LYS A 103 13.29 5.26 9.62
CA LYS A 103 11.82 5.13 9.71
C LYS A 103 11.11 4.30 8.62
N GLY A 104 11.78 3.99 7.52
CA GLY A 104 11.22 3.25 6.39
C GLY A 104 10.18 4.04 5.60
N MET A 105 10.07 3.75 4.31
CA MET A 105 9.17 4.45 3.40
C MET A 105 8.72 3.54 2.27
N VAL A 106 7.54 3.80 1.71
CA VAL A 106 7.11 3.20 0.46
C VAL A 106 6.76 4.32 -0.51
N ARG A 107 7.42 4.33 -1.67
CA ARG A 107 7.11 5.27 -2.74
C ARG A 107 6.30 4.54 -3.79
N ILE A 108 5.16 5.10 -4.15
CA ILE A 108 4.28 4.53 -5.17
C ILE A 108 4.21 5.45 -6.37
N ARG A 109 4.18 4.84 -7.56
CA ARG A 109 3.90 5.53 -8.81
C ARG A 109 2.75 4.82 -9.50
N ILE A 110 1.72 5.59 -9.86
CA ILE A 110 0.53 5.08 -10.56
C ILE A 110 0.48 5.74 -11.94
N GLU A 111 0.39 4.89 -12.95
CA GLU A 111 0.30 5.30 -14.34
C GLU A 111 -0.94 4.71 -14.99
N GLU A 112 -1.65 5.51 -15.77
CA GLU A 112 -2.72 5.00 -16.62
C GLU A 112 -2.13 4.16 -17.73
N ARG A 113 -2.61 2.93 -17.87
CA ARG A 113 -2.29 2.09 -19.01
C ARG A 113 -3.12 2.57 -20.19
N LYS A 114 -2.53 3.46 -21.01
CA LYS A 114 -3.08 3.77 -22.33
C LYS A 114 -3.05 2.48 -23.17
N LYS A 115 -4.18 2.24 -23.85
CA LYS A 115 -4.45 1.03 -24.63
C LYS A 115 -3.51 0.92 -25.81
#